data_AF-A0A0U5JC56-F1
#
_entry.id   AF-A0A0U5JC56-F1
#
_cell.length_a   1.000
_cell.length_b   1.000
_cell.length_c   1.000
_cell.angle_alpha   90.00
_cell.angle_beta   90.00
_cell.angle_gamma   90.00
#
_symmetry.space_group_name_H-M   'P 1'
#
loop_
_entity.id
_entity.type
_entity.pdbx_description
1 polymer ?
#
loop_
_entity_poly.entity_id
_entity_poly.type
_entity_poly.pdbx_seq_one_letter_code
_entity_poly.pdbx_strand_id
1 'polypeptide(L)'
;MAGTKMIEEDIAIRLPTHEILSTPVTIEAVKFYAQQGKEMKSKIDVLAAEVTQRQQKIKLVQEIMQELNSSIDSNGELDISQKPGLLEKLRVAKEMGINIPMDPKSTDENPLCKSKFSSDEKDRLLQNLGLSTDSWDKENKQHTQKMQIYLDESNRYLTLATQAMKYEDKPKRASIAGMGK
;
A
#
# COMPACT_ATOMS: atom_id res chain seq x y z
N MET A 1 11.10 -42.60 33.91
CA MET A 1 10.40 -41.58 33.08
C MET A 1 10.78 -40.22 33.62
N ALA A 2 11.72 -39.55 32.97
CA ALA A 2 12.15 -38.20 33.32
C ALA A 2 12.55 -37.51 32.02
N GLY A 3 11.87 -36.43 31.65
CA GLY A 3 12.16 -35.75 30.40
C GLY A 3 11.08 -34.76 29.98
N THR A 4 10.87 -33.71 30.78
CA THR A 4 10.29 -32.43 30.31
C THR A 4 10.52 -31.35 31.37
N LYS A 5 11.78 -30.95 31.53
CA LYS A 5 12.18 -29.75 32.28
C LYS A 5 13.37 -29.13 31.56
N MET A 6 13.14 -28.57 30.39
CA MET A 6 13.94 -27.51 29.78
C MET A 6 13.02 -26.85 28.76
N ILE A 7 13.21 -25.56 28.51
CA ILE A 7 12.35 -24.64 27.72
C ILE A 7 11.20 -23.98 28.51
N GLU A 8 11.40 -23.65 29.80
CA GLU A 8 10.67 -22.53 30.44
C GLU A 8 11.59 -21.42 30.96
N GLU A 9 12.91 -21.57 30.83
CA GLU A 9 13.87 -20.65 31.48
C GLU A 9 14.39 -19.48 30.61
N ASP A 10 14.00 -19.36 29.33
CA ASP A 10 14.65 -18.38 28.43
C ASP A 10 13.76 -17.26 27.84
N ILE A 11 12.54 -17.06 28.36
CA ILE A 11 11.73 -15.85 28.08
C ILE A 11 11.27 -15.17 29.37
N ALA A 12 12.01 -15.36 30.46
CA ALA A 12 12.00 -14.41 31.56
C ALA A 12 13.01 -13.30 31.24
N ILE A 13 12.68 -12.46 30.25
CA ILE A 13 13.21 -11.09 30.26
C ILE A 13 12.67 -10.51 31.55
N ARG A 14 13.49 -10.55 32.60
CA ARG A 14 13.25 -9.89 33.87
C ARG A 14 13.03 -8.42 33.54
N LEU A 15 11.77 -8.03 33.40
CA LEU A 15 11.36 -6.64 33.55
C LEU A 15 11.95 -6.22 34.90
N PRO A 16 12.79 -5.17 34.93
CA PRO A 16 13.43 -4.78 36.16
C PRO A 16 12.33 -4.47 37.18
N THR A 17 12.37 -5.16 38.31
CA THR A 17 11.66 -4.75 39.52
C THR A 17 12.29 -3.44 39.99
N HIS A 18 11.93 -2.33 39.37
CA HIS A 18 12.31 -0.99 39.82
C HIS A 18 11.07 -0.11 39.91
N GLU A 19 10.85 0.35 41.15
CA GLU A 19 10.44 1.69 41.54
C GLU A 19 9.91 2.58 40.40
N ILE A 20 8.65 2.99 40.57
CA ILE A 20 7.97 4.15 39.96
C ILE A 20 8.88 4.89 38.96
N LEU A 21 8.71 4.61 37.65
CA LEU A 21 9.32 5.44 36.60
C LEU A 21 9.03 6.90 36.92
N SER A 22 10.08 7.72 37.03
CA SER A 22 9.92 9.13 37.38
C SER A 22 9.03 9.82 36.33
N THR A 23 8.22 10.78 36.78
CA THR A 23 7.30 11.55 35.91
C THR A 23 7.97 12.07 34.62
N PRO A 24 9.23 12.56 34.65
CA PRO A 24 9.95 12.97 33.43
C PRO A 24 10.17 11.82 32.42
N VAL A 25 10.58 10.63 32.89
CA VAL A 25 10.81 9.46 32.03
C VAL A 25 9.51 8.99 31.39
N THR A 26 8.41 9.07 32.12
CA THR A 26 7.08 8.72 31.61
C THR A 26 6.60 9.71 30.54
N ILE A 27 6.82 11.01 30.73
CA ILE A 27 6.50 12.05 29.75
C ILE A 27 7.35 11.90 28.48
N GLU A 28 8.65 11.62 28.61
CA GLU A 28 9.54 11.38 27.47
C GLU A 28 9.13 10.13 26.68
N ALA A 29 8.75 9.04 27.36
CA ALA A 29 8.25 7.84 26.70
C ALA A 29 6.96 8.11 25.90
N VAL A 30 6.00 8.87 26.46
CA VAL A 30 4.77 9.25 25.76
C VAL A 30 5.08 10.11 24.52
N LYS A 31 5.98 11.09 24.64
CA LYS A 31 6.42 11.91 23.50
C LYS A 31 7.07 11.07 22.41
N PHE A 32 7.94 10.14 22.79
CA PHE A 32 8.59 9.21 21.87
C PHE A 32 7.55 8.38 21.09
N TYR A 33 6.62 7.74 21.79
CA TYR A 33 5.59 6.91 21.14
C TYR A 33 4.63 7.73 20.26
N ALA A 34 4.28 8.95 20.67
CA ALA A 34 3.47 9.85 19.86
C ALA A 34 4.18 10.25 18.55
N GLN A 35 5.49 10.53 18.63
CA GLN A 35 6.31 10.85 17.47
C GLN A 35 6.41 9.64 16.52
N GLN A 36 6.66 8.44 17.05
CA GLN A 36 6.70 7.21 16.25
C GLN A 36 5.35 6.91 15.58
N GLY A 37 4.23 7.11 16.28
CA GLY A 37 2.88 6.99 15.70
C GLY A 37 2.65 7.96 14.53
N LYS A 38 3.13 9.20 14.65
CA LYS A 38 3.05 10.20 13.57
C LYS A 38 3.86 9.78 12.34
N GLU A 39 5.07 9.26 12.56
CA GLU A 39 5.92 8.74 11.48
C GLU A 39 5.28 7.56 10.75
N MET A 40 4.68 6.61 11.49
CA MET A 40 3.97 5.48 10.88
C MET A 40 2.75 5.94 10.09
N LYS A 41 1.96 6.87 10.62
CA LYS A 41 0.85 7.47 9.88
C LYS A 41 1.31 8.10 8.56
N SER A 42 2.39 8.87 8.58
CA SER A 42 2.94 9.47 7.36
C SER A 42 3.34 8.42 6.32
N LYS A 43 3.92 7.29 6.73
CA LYS A 43 4.26 6.18 5.83
C LYS A 43 3.01 5.52 5.24
N ILE A 44 1.95 5.36 6.04
CA ILE A 44 0.66 4.83 5.58
C ILE A 44 0.05 5.77 4.54
N ASP A 45 0.03 7.07 4.80
CA ASP A 45 -0.55 8.07 3.89
C ASP A 45 0.14 8.06 2.52
N VAL A 46 1.48 7.95 2.50
CA VAL A 46 2.26 7.82 1.25
C VAL A 46 1.86 6.54 0.49
N LEU A 47 1.85 5.39 1.17
CA LEU A 47 1.49 4.11 0.54
C LEU A 47 0.04 4.13 0.03
N ALA A 48 -0.89 4.73 0.77
CA ALA A 48 -2.29 4.84 0.39
C ALA A 48 -2.47 5.70 -0.87
N ALA A 49 -1.72 6.81 -0.98
CA ALA A 49 -1.73 7.65 -2.17
C ALA A 49 -1.22 6.87 -3.40
N GLU A 50 -0.12 6.13 -3.25
CA GLU A 50 0.41 5.31 -4.34
C GLU A 50 -0.54 4.19 -4.77
N VAL A 51 -1.17 3.49 -3.80
CA VAL A 51 -2.18 2.46 -4.09
C VAL A 51 -3.36 3.05 -4.84
N THR A 52 -3.82 4.23 -4.43
CA THR A 52 -4.92 4.94 -5.10
C THR A 52 -4.55 5.30 -6.54
N GLN A 53 -3.35 5.83 -6.76
CA GLN A 53 -2.86 6.14 -8.10
C GLN A 53 -2.76 4.89 -8.98
N ARG A 54 -2.17 3.79 -8.48
CA ARG A 54 -2.10 2.52 -9.22
C ARG A 54 -3.49 1.97 -9.51
N GLN A 55 -4.44 2.07 -8.57
CA GLN A 55 -5.82 1.64 -8.79
C GLN A 55 -6.52 2.43 -9.90
N GLN A 56 -6.24 3.72 -10.02
CA GLN A 56 -6.74 4.53 -11.14
C GLN A 56 -6.14 4.07 -12.48
N LYS A 57 -4.84 3.75 -12.52
CA LYS A 57 -4.19 3.18 -13.72
C LYS A 57 -4.81 1.84 -14.11
N ILE A 58 -5.03 0.95 -13.15
CA ILE A 58 -5.70 -0.34 -13.36
C ILE A 58 -7.09 -0.15 -13.96
N LYS A 59 -7.90 0.78 -13.41
CA LYS A 59 -9.24 1.08 -13.93
C LYS A 59 -9.19 1.56 -15.37
N LEU A 60 -8.27 2.48 -15.70
CA LEU A 60 -8.09 2.95 -17.07
C LEU A 60 -7.77 1.80 -18.03
N VAL A 61 -6.84 0.91 -17.66
CA VAL A 61 -6.47 -0.24 -18.49
C VAL A 61 -7.63 -1.22 -18.66
N GLN A 62 -8.42 -1.46 -17.61
CA GLN A 62 -9.61 -2.31 -17.70
C GLN A 62 -10.67 -1.71 -18.64
N GLU A 63 -10.88 -0.39 -18.60
CA GLU A 63 -11.75 0.30 -19.57
C GLU A 63 -11.23 0.14 -20.99
N ILE A 64 -9.92 0.32 -21.22
CA ILE A 64 -9.28 0.09 -22.53
C ILE A 64 -9.54 -1.33 -23.00
N MET A 65 -9.29 -2.35 -22.17
CA MET A 65 -9.50 -3.75 -22.53
C MET A 65 -10.97 -4.04 -22.87
N GLN A 66 -11.93 -3.48 -22.13
CA GLN A 66 -13.36 -3.61 -22.43
C GLN A 66 -13.72 -2.96 -23.77
N GLU A 67 -13.24 -1.75 -24.02
CA GLU A 67 -13.48 -1.04 -25.28
C GLU A 67 -12.83 -1.76 -26.47
N LEU A 68 -11.62 -2.29 -26.30
CA LEU A 68 -10.95 -3.10 -27.33
C LEU A 68 -11.78 -4.34 -27.65
N ASN A 69 -12.20 -5.10 -26.63
CA ASN A 69 -13.04 -6.28 -26.82
C ASN A 69 -14.38 -5.97 -27.52
N SER A 70 -14.97 -4.80 -27.26
CA SER A 70 -16.19 -4.33 -27.94
C SER A 70 -15.97 -3.93 -29.41
N SER A 71 -14.73 -3.77 -29.82
CA SER A 71 -14.32 -3.31 -31.16
C SER A 71 -13.80 -4.44 -32.05
N ILE A 72 -13.78 -5.67 -31.53
CA ILE A 72 -13.34 -6.84 -32.27
C ILE A 72 -14.42 -7.20 -33.29
N ASP A 73 -14.03 -7.35 -34.54
CA ASP A 73 -14.94 -7.79 -35.60
C ASP A 73 -15.15 -9.32 -35.60
N SER A 74 -16.01 -9.79 -36.48
CA SER A 74 -16.31 -11.23 -36.61
C SER A 74 -15.10 -12.08 -37.05
N ASN A 75 -14.08 -11.45 -37.63
CA ASN A 75 -12.85 -12.13 -38.08
C ASN A 75 -11.76 -12.13 -36.99
N GLY A 76 -12.03 -11.52 -35.83
CA GLY A 76 -11.06 -11.38 -34.75
C GLY A 76 -10.05 -10.25 -34.96
N GLU A 77 -10.25 -9.42 -35.98
CA GLU A 77 -9.44 -8.22 -36.22
C GLU A 77 -9.98 -7.04 -35.43
N LEU A 78 -9.12 -6.04 -35.23
CA LEU A 78 -9.44 -4.85 -34.43
C LEU A 78 -9.09 -3.60 -35.23
N ASP A 79 -10.10 -2.79 -35.54
CA ASP A 79 -9.95 -1.47 -36.14
C ASP A 79 -10.56 -0.39 -35.23
N ILE A 80 -9.68 0.45 -34.67
CA ILE A 80 -10.04 1.56 -33.78
C ILE A 80 -9.74 2.92 -34.43
N SER A 81 -9.54 2.96 -35.75
CA SER A 81 -9.27 4.21 -36.49
C SER A 81 -10.37 5.27 -36.34
N GLN A 82 -11.61 4.85 -36.12
CA GLN A 82 -12.76 5.72 -35.88
C GLN A 82 -13.02 6.00 -34.38
N LYS A 83 -12.12 5.56 -33.49
CA LYS A 83 -12.25 5.72 -32.03
C LYS A 83 -11.10 6.58 -31.49
N PRO A 84 -11.12 7.91 -31.74
CA PRO A 84 -10.05 8.80 -31.27
C PRO A 84 -9.90 8.79 -29.75
N GLY A 85 -11.00 8.61 -29.00
CA GLY A 85 -10.96 8.46 -27.54
C GLY A 85 -10.18 7.23 -27.08
N LEU A 86 -10.33 6.09 -27.76
CA LEU A 86 -9.62 4.86 -27.43
C LEU A 86 -8.13 4.94 -27.82
N LEU A 87 -7.82 5.58 -28.95
CA LEU A 87 -6.45 5.88 -29.35
C LEU A 87 -5.74 6.77 -28.33
N GLU A 88 -6.43 7.78 -27.79
CA GLU A 88 -5.90 8.63 -26.73
C GLU A 88 -5.68 7.85 -25.43
N LYS A 89 -6.62 6.99 -25.03
CA LYS A 89 -6.43 6.10 -23.86
C LYS A 89 -5.22 5.17 -24.04
N LEU A 90 -5.00 4.63 -25.24
CA LEU A 90 -3.82 3.82 -25.55
C LEU A 90 -2.52 4.65 -25.50
N ARG A 91 -2.55 5.90 -25.98
CA ARG A 91 -1.41 6.82 -25.86
C ARG A 91 -1.05 7.04 -24.40
N VAL A 92 -2.05 7.35 -23.56
CA VAL A 92 -1.87 7.51 -22.11
C VAL A 92 -1.35 6.23 -21.44
N ALA A 93 -1.88 5.07 -21.80
CA ALA A 93 -1.40 3.78 -21.29
C ALA A 93 0.07 3.52 -21.66
N LYS A 94 0.53 3.98 -22.82
CA LYS A 94 1.94 3.92 -23.22
C LYS A 94 2.81 4.86 -22.38
N GLU A 95 2.34 6.08 -22.11
CA GLU A 95 3.00 7.02 -21.20
C GLU A 95 3.13 6.46 -19.78
N MET A 96 2.21 5.59 -19.37
CA MET A 96 2.28 4.85 -18.11
C MET A 96 3.30 3.70 -18.12
N GLY A 97 3.98 3.44 -19.24
CA GLY A 97 5.01 2.41 -19.38
C GLY A 97 4.51 1.07 -19.94
N ILE A 98 3.26 1.00 -20.43
CA ILE A 98 2.74 -0.23 -21.05
C ILE A 98 3.29 -0.37 -22.47
N ASN A 99 3.67 -1.58 -22.85
CA ASN A 99 4.16 -1.86 -24.19
C ASN A 99 3.02 -1.88 -25.22
N ILE A 100 2.73 -0.71 -25.80
CA ILE A 100 1.70 -0.54 -26.83
C ILE A 100 2.36 -0.35 -28.21
N PRO A 101 1.93 -1.12 -29.23
CA PRO A 101 2.41 -0.98 -30.59
C PRO A 101 2.16 0.42 -31.16
N MET A 102 3.18 1.01 -31.77
CA MET A 102 3.08 2.31 -32.43
C MET A 102 2.80 2.14 -33.92
N ASP A 103 2.18 3.17 -34.50
CA ASP A 103 2.07 3.27 -35.95
C ASP A 103 3.49 3.42 -36.56
N PRO A 104 3.80 2.76 -37.69
CA PRO A 104 5.07 2.95 -38.38
C PRO A 104 5.37 4.41 -38.76
N LYS A 105 4.35 5.26 -38.87
CA LYS A 105 4.48 6.70 -39.14
C LYS A 105 4.63 7.54 -37.87
N SER A 106 4.61 6.90 -36.69
CA SER A 106 4.85 7.58 -35.43
C SER A 106 6.27 8.15 -35.40
N THR A 107 6.38 9.38 -34.94
CA THR A 107 7.66 10.04 -34.67
C THR A 107 7.72 10.43 -33.19
N ASP A 108 8.91 10.77 -32.69
CA ASP A 108 9.07 11.24 -31.31
C ASP A 108 8.30 12.55 -31.06
N GLU A 109 8.14 13.39 -32.10
CA GLU A 109 7.37 14.64 -32.04
C GLU A 109 5.85 14.42 -32.17
N ASN A 110 5.40 13.28 -32.70
CA ASN A 110 3.99 12.93 -32.84
C ASN A 110 3.77 11.42 -32.59
N PRO A 111 3.69 11.00 -31.32
CA PRO A 111 3.51 9.60 -30.97
C PRO A 111 2.09 9.12 -31.35
N LEU A 112 2.02 8.27 -32.38
CA LEU A 112 0.76 7.70 -32.87
C LEU A 112 0.66 6.22 -32.48
N CYS A 113 -0.38 5.87 -31.73
CA CYS A 113 -0.70 4.46 -31.48
C CYS A 113 -1.22 3.81 -32.76
N LYS A 114 -0.85 2.55 -32.98
CA LYS A 114 -1.38 1.77 -34.09
C LYS A 114 -2.90 1.68 -33.97
N SER A 115 -3.62 1.85 -35.08
CA SER A 115 -5.08 1.88 -35.10
C SER A 115 -5.73 0.60 -35.64
N LYS A 116 -4.98 -0.25 -36.33
CA LYS A 116 -5.44 -1.52 -36.90
C LYS A 116 -4.55 -2.66 -36.43
N PHE A 117 -5.14 -3.75 -35.96
CA PHE A 117 -4.44 -4.90 -35.43
C PHE A 117 -4.99 -6.18 -36.06
N SER A 118 -4.10 -7.06 -36.49
CA SER A 118 -4.49 -8.44 -36.79
C SER A 118 -4.87 -9.18 -35.50
N SER A 119 -5.47 -10.36 -35.63
CA SER A 119 -5.88 -11.17 -34.47
C SER A 119 -4.73 -11.42 -33.48
N ASP A 120 -3.55 -11.80 -33.98
CA ASP A 120 -2.35 -12.05 -33.16
C ASP A 120 -1.83 -10.77 -32.48
N GLU A 121 -1.82 -9.65 -33.19
CA GLU A 121 -1.36 -8.36 -32.65
C GLU A 121 -2.30 -7.84 -31.57
N LYS A 122 -3.61 -8.05 -31.76
CA LYS A 122 -4.65 -7.75 -30.78
C LYS A 122 -4.48 -8.61 -29.53
N ASP A 123 -4.23 -9.92 -29.67
CA ASP A 123 -4.01 -10.79 -28.52
C ASP A 123 -2.76 -10.38 -27.72
N ARG A 124 -1.68 -10.00 -28.40
CA ARG A 124 -0.47 -9.44 -27.76
C ARG A 124 -0.75 -8.12 -27.05
N LEU A 125 -1.54 -7.23 -27.64
CA LEU A 125 -1.94 -5.97 -27.01
C LEU A 125 -2.73 -6.23 -25.72
N LEU A 126 -3.75 -7.10 -25.78
CA LEU A 126 -4.55 -7.47 -24.61
C LEU A 126 -3.70 -8.14 -23.53
N GLN A 127 -2.76 -9.01 -23.93
CA GLN A 127 -1.82 -9.64 -23.01
C GLN A 127 -0.92 -8.61 -22.32
N ASN A 128 -0.35 -7.66 -23.06
CA ASN A 128 0.49 -6.60 -22.48
C ASN A 128 -0.28 -5.77 -21.45
N LEU A 129 -1.52 -5.39 -21.77
CA LEU A 129 -2.42 -4.67 -20.87
C LEU A 129 -2.74 -5.50 -19.61
N GLY A 130 -3.02 -6.79 -19.78
CA GLY A 130 -3.28 -7.73 -18.68
C GLY A 130 -2.08 -7.90 -17.76
N LEU A 131 -0.90 -8.16 -18.30
CA LEU A 131 0.34 -8.33 -17.53
C LEU A 131 0.69 -7.09 -16.71
N SER A 132 0.54 -5.89 -17.28
CA SER A 132 0.75 -4.63 -16.54
C SER A 132 -0.27 -4.47 -15.40
N THR A 133 -1.53 -4.80 -15.66
CA THR A 133 -2.60 -4.74 -14.66
C THR A 133 -2.33 -5.71 -13.50
N ASP A 134 -1.97 -6.95 -13.79
CA ASP A 134 -1.65 -7.97 -12.80
C ASP A 134 -0.42 -7.59 -11.96
N SER A 135 0.60 -6.99 -12.59
CA SER A 135 1.78 -6.48 -11.88
C SER A 135 1.40 -5.38 -10.89
N TRP A 136 0.61 -4.40 -11.31
CA TRP A 136 0.18 -3.31 -10.43
C TRP A 136 -0.76 -3.80 -9.32
N ASP A 137 -1.63 -4.78 -9.59
CA ASP A 137 -2.48 -5.39 -8.57
C ASP A 137 -1.65 -6.12 -7.51
N LYS A 138 -0.60 -6.84 -7.92
CA LYS A 138 0.35 -7.48 -7.01
C LYS A 138 1.09 -6.47 -6.14
N GLU A 139 1.58 -5.37 -6.72
CA GLU A 139 2.21 -4.27 -5.97
C GLU A 139 1.22 -3.66 -4.96
N ASN A 140 -0.03 -3.42 -5.37
CA ASN A 140 -1.07 -2.89 -4.48
C ASN A 140 -1.35 -3.82 -3.31
N LYS A 141 -1.40 -5.14 -3.53
CA LYS A 141 -1.53 -6.14 -2.45
C LYS A 141 -0.36 -6.05 -1.48
N GLN A 142 0.87 -5.95 -1.97
CA GLN A 142 2.06 -5.80 -1.12
C GLN A 142 2.04 -4.49 -0.32
N HIS A 143 1.68 -3.38 -0.95
CA HIS A 143 1.59 -2.08 -0.28
C HIS A 143 0.48 -2.06 0.77
N THR A 144 -0.65 -2.70 0.49
CA THR A 144 -1.75 -2.87 1.45
C THR A 144 -1.33 -3.69 2.67
N GLN A 145 -0.60 -4.80 2.46
CA GLN A 145 -0.01 -5.57 3.56
C GLN A 145 0.96 -4.73 4.40
N LYS A 146 1.81 -3.93 3.73
CA LYS A 146 2.77 -3.04 4.42
C LYS A 146 2.06 -1.94 5.22
N MET A 147 0.97 -1.37 4.69
CA MET A 147 0.13 -0.43 5.43
C MET A 147 -0.47 -1.09 6.68
N GLN A 148 -0.93 -2.34 6.59
CA GLN A 148 -1.45 -3.07 7.74
C GLN A 148 -0.39 -3.24 8.84
N ILE A 149 0.85 -3.59 8.45
CA ILE A 149 1.97 -3.70 9.40
C ILE A 149 2.22 -2.37 10.12
N TYR A 150 2.22 -1.25 9.39
CA TYR A 150 2.40 0.07 9.99
C TYR A 150 1.21 0.50 10.87
N LEU A 151 -0.01 0.08 10.52
CA LEU A 151 -1.19 0.31 11.37
C LEU A 151 -1.08 -0.46 12.69
N ASP A 152 -0.67 -1.73 12.63
CA ASP A 152 -0.47 -2.56 13.81
C ASP A 152 0.65 -1.99 14.70
N GLU A 153 1.74 -1.51 14.09
CA GLU A 153 2.84 -0.86 14.79
C GLU A 153 2.41 0.47 15.45
N SER A 154 1.62 1.27 14.75
CA SER A 154 1.04 2.51 15.28
C SER A 154 0.11 2.22 16.49
N ASN A 155 -0.74 1.20 16.38
CA ASN A 155 -1.61 0.75 17.49
C ASN A 155 -0.80 0.27 18.70
N ARG A 156 0.34 -0.40 18.45
CA ARG A 156 1.27 -0.79 19.51
C ARG A 156 1.86 0.44 20.21
N TYR A 157 2.31 1.46 19.48
CA TYR A 157 2.82 2.69 20.09
C TYR A 157 1.74 3.42 20.91
N LEU A 158 0.51 3.47 20.43
CA LEU A 158 -0.62 4.03 21.18
C LEU A 158 -0.88 3.28 22.49
N THR A 159 -0.80 1.94 22.45
CA THR A 159 -0.96 1.09 23.63
C THR A 159 0.15 1.36 24.65
N LEU A 160 1.41 1.43 24.20
CA LEU A 160 2.55 1.72 25.07
C LEU A 160 2.47 3.13 25.68
N ALA A 161 2.07 4.13 24.90
CA ALA A 161 1.85 5.49 25.39
C ALA A 161 0.74 5.53 26.46
N THR A 162 -0.36 4.82 26.23
CA THR A 162 -1.48 4.74 27.18
C THR A 162 -1.06 4.04 28.47
N GLN A 163 -0.27 2.97 28.37
CA GLN A 163 0.28 2.28 29.54
C GLN A 163 1.22 3.20 30.33
N ALA A 164 2.13 3.90 29.66
CA ALA A 164 3.03 4.87 30.29
C ALA A 164 2.23 5.93 31.07
N MET A 165 1.21 6.56 30.46
CA MET A 165 0.34 7.52 31.15
C MET A 165 -0.37 6.92 32.38
N LYS A 166 -0.85 5.68 32.31
CA LYS A 166 -1.48 5.01 33.47
C LYS A 166 -0.51 4.80 34.64
N TYR A 167 0.79 4.63 34.37
CA TYR A 167 1.81 4.54 35.42
C TYR A 167 2.09 5.91 36.08
N GLU A 168 1.88 7.02 35.38
CA GLU A 168 1.93 8.37 35.98
C GLU A 168 0.74 8.64 36.91
N ASP A 169 -0.46 8.15 36.56
CA ASP A 169 -1.69 8.41 37.32
C ASP A 169 -1.81 7.60 38.62
N LYS A 170 -1.22 6.39 38.67
CA LYS A 170 -1.22 5.54 39.87
C LYS A 170 -0.62 6.23 41.11
N PRO A 171 0.60 6.81 41.07
CA PRO A 171 1.17 7.52 42.21
C PRO A 171 0.36 8.77 42.56
N LYS A 172 -0.14 9.55 41.59
CA LYS A 172 -0.98 10.74 41.86
C LYS A 172 -2.27 10.39 42.62
N ARG A 173 -2.96 9.31 42.25
CA ARG A 173 -4.15 8.84 42.97
C ARG A 173 -3.84 8.31 44.37
N ALA A 174 -2.71 7.62 44.54
CA ALA A 174 -2.26 7.15 45.85
C ALA A 174 -1.93 8.32 46.80
N SER A 175 -1.31 9.39 46.30
CA SER A 175 -1.01 10.59 47.08
C SER A 175 -2.27 11.32 47.56
N ILE A 176 -3.29 11.42 46.71
CA ILE A 176 -4.56 12.07 47.05
C ILE A 176 -5.37 11.23 48.07
N ALA A 177 -5.36 9.90 47.94
CA ALA A 177 -6.02 9.01 48.90
C ALA A 177 -5.34 8.96 50.28
N GLY A 178 -4.03 9.26 50.35
CA GLY A 178 -3.27 9.31 51.59
C GLY A 178 -3.40 10.63 52.38
N MET A 179 -3.77 11.73 51.73
CA MET A 179 -3.99 13.03 52.39
C MET A 179 -5.41 13.21 52.97
N GLY A 180 -6.29 12.23 52.77
CA GLY A 180 -7.68 12.23 53.26
C GLY A 180 -7.91 11.41 54.54
N LYS A 181 -6.87 11.06 55.29
CA LYS A 181 -6.96 10.39 56.60
C LYS A 181 -6.30 11.24 57.69
#